data_AF-A0A7S0YMR3-F1
#
_entry.id   AF-A0A7S0YMR3-F1
#
_cell.length_a   1.000
_cell.length_b   1.000
_cell.length_c   1.000
_cell.angle_alpha   90.00
_cell.angle_beta   90.00
_cell.angle_gamma   90.00
#
_symmetry.space_group_name_H-M   'P 1'
#
loop_
_entity.id
_entity.type
_entity.pdbx_description
1 polymer ?
#
loop_
_entity_poly.entity_id
_entity_poly.type
_entity_poly.pdbx_seq_one_letter_code
_entity_poly.pdbx_strand_id
1 'polypeptide(L)'
;GGVLRPQGKPIREILRQMARAVALLAASLLGSVSAFAPAGAPALLRHHGLQGRPGFTNTSPLAPASNSRRAPWRASGMLSLKAVEADATGAVLSALQKGDAAALQAAAAGHEAQVVAAGAVSLVILLSLLSSVTGEGDKPATPYPNNNQYDYRTADAYFAARPGLVARRTAELLFKSGSFGLSLLVDQLTGKIDDNMQKRAETLTTLLTQLGPTFIKIGQSLSIRTDLMPPTYIRALQQLQDQVPAFPTEQALFTIEAELGAPAETLFSGISGSKPIAAASLGQVYRATVASGERKGTQVAVKVQRPEITEQVALDMHLIRKACPLFKLATEYPGDAEGLVDDWGVGFVNELNYEEEALNGGFFNDAIKKTPLRDVVFAPEVLPGLTNRRVLTTEWVEGDRLERSSAADVSGLCSIAMNSYLTMMLETGKLHCDPHPGNLLRTPEGKLCILDWGLVQTLPSDLRDSFIEHIAHLTAKDYARVPSDLVKLGFVPEGKEDEILKTDAVEVLTSVYTQL
;
A
#
# COMPACT_ATOMS: atom_id res chain seq x y z
N GLY A 1 -37.27 -10.47 -20.17
CA GLY A 1 -37.33 -9.46 -19.08
C GLY A 1 -37.19 -10.20 -17.77
N GLY A 2 -36.36 -9.68 -16.85
CA GLY A 2 -35.96 -10.39 -15.63
C GLY A 2 -34.61 -9.86 -15.15
N VAL A 3 -34.62 -8.71 -14.48
CA VAL A 3 -33.38 -8.03 -14.07
C VAL A 3 -32.90 -8.60 -12.74
N LEU A 4 -32.02 -9.60 -12.81
CA LEU A 4 -31.14 -9.93 -11.69
C LEU A 4 -30.14 -8.79 -11.52
N ARG A 5 -30.37 -7.94 -10.50
CA ARG A 5 -29.42 -6.89 -10.11
C ARG A 5 -28.16 -7.56 -9.54
N PRO A 6 -26.94 -7.18 -9.96
CA PRO A 6 -25.74 -7.48 -9.18
C PRO A 6 -25.93 -6.92 -7.77
N GLN A 7 -25.57 -7.68 -6.72
CA GLN A 7 -25.65 -7.18 -5.36
C GLN A 7 -24.51 -6.17 -5.11
N GLY A 8 -24.75 -4.89 -5.44
CA GLY A 8 -23.86 -3.75 -5.19
C GLY A 8 -23.71 -3.38 -3.71
N LYS A 9 -23.54 -4.38 -2.83
CA LYS A 9 -23.30 -4.26 -1.40
C LYS A 9 -21.83 -4.30 -0.96
N PRO A 10 -20.86 -4.99 -1.61
CA PRO A 10 -19.52 -5.09 -1.05
C PRO A 10 -18.80 -3.74 -1.06
N ILE A 11 -18.73 -3.05 -2.20
CA ILE A 11 -17.98 -1.78 -2.34
C ILE A 11 -18.44 -0.72 -1.33
N ARG A 12 -19.75 -0.60 -1.05
CA ARG A 12 -20.25 0.37 -0.06
C ARG A 12 -19.94 -0.03 1.38
N GLU A 13 -19.85 -1.31 1.73
CA GLU A 13 -19.43 -1.71 3.08
C GLU A 13 -17.90 -1.73 3.23
N ILE A 14 -17.14 -2.11 2.20
CA ILE A 14 -15.68 -1.95 2.14
C ILE A 14 -15.30 -0.48 2.28
N LEU A 15 -15.93 0.44 1.53
CA LEU A 15 -15.70 1.88 1.70
C LEU A 15 -16.14 2.39 3.09
N ARG A 16 -17.16 1.80 3.74
CA ARG A 16 -17.52 2.14 5.13
C ARG A 16 -16.52 1.56 6.14
N GLN A 17 -15.98 0.37 5.92
CA GLN A 17 -14.98 -0.26 6.77
C GLN A 17 -13.64 0.48 6.64
N MET A 18 -13.22 0.81 5.42
CA MET A 18 -12.06 1.67 5.16
C MET A 18 -12.28 3.09 5.69
N ALA A 19 -13.45 3.70 5.47
CA ALA A 19 -13.74 5.01 6.07
C ALA A 19 -13.75 4.95 7.60
N ARG A 20 -14.32 3.91 8.23
CA ARG A 20 -14.24 3.68 9.69
C ARG A 20 -12.78 3.53 10.14
N ALA A 21 -12.00 2.65 9.53
CA ALA A 21 -10.61 2.39 9.92
C ALA A 21 -9.73 3.63 9.74
N VAL A 22 -9.83 4.31 8.59
CA VAL A 22 -9.04 5.51 8.29
C VAL A 22 -9.55 6.72 9.08
N ALA A 23 -10.83 6.79 9.45
CA ALA A 23 -11.35 7.79 10.39
C ALA A 23 -10.90 7.55 11.84
N LEU A 24 -10.86 6.30 12.31
CA LEU A 24 -10.30 5.92 13.61
C LEU A 24 -8.81 6.28 13.70
N LEU A 25 -8.06 6.07 12.60
CA LEU A 25 -6.66 6.49 12.45
C LEU A 25 -6.45 8.01 12.35
N ALA A 26 -7.51 8.80 12.15
CA ALA A 26 -7.42 10.22 11.80
C ALA A 26 -8.03 11.18 12.83
N ALA A 27 -9.23 10.88 13.33
CA ALA A 27 -9.86 11.67 14.39
C ALA A 27 -9.01 11.66 15.68
N SER A 28 -8.16 10.65 15.84
CA SER A 28 -7.17 10.54 16.92
C SER A 28 -6.09 11.63 16.94
N LEU A 29 -5.75 12.23 15.80
CA LEU A 29 -4.63 13.18 15.68
C LEU A 29 -5.02 14.62 16.01
N LEU A 30 -6.31 14.92 15.94
CA LEU A 30 -6.86 16.26 16.15
C LEU A 30 -7.09 16.56 17.63
N GLY A 31 -7.14 15.53 18.49
CA GLY A 31 -7.22 15.67 19.94
C GLY A 31 -5.92 16.14 20.62
N SER A 32 -4.78 16.13 19.93
CA SER A 32 -3.45 16.39 20.50
C SER A 32 -2.84 17.78 20.18
N VAL A 33 -3.60 18.70 19.56
CA VAL A 33 -3.07 20.04 19.16
C VAL A 33 -3.88 21.18 19.81
N SER A 34 -3.95 21.20 21.15
CA SER A 34 -4.63 22.28 21.89
C SER A 34 -4.05 22.55 23.29
N ALA A 35 -2.72 22.45 23.47
CA ALA A 35 -2.10 22.46 24.80
C ALA A 35 -0.72 23.15 24.94
N PHE A 36 -0.36 24.15 24.11
CA PHE A 36 0.85 24.97 24.36
C PHE A 36 0.76 26.42 23.85
N ALA A 37 0.35 27.36 24.72
CA ALA A 37 0.63 28.80 24.60
C ALA A 37 0.28 29.60 25.89
N PRO A 38 1.24 29.81 26.81
CA PRO A 38 1.06 30.75 27.92
C PRO A 38 1.83 32.09 27.71
N ALA A 39 1.06 33.17 27.57
CA ALA A 39 1.36 34.56 27.93
C ALA A 39 2.71 35.23 27.57
N GLY A 40 2.63 36.27 26.73
CA GLY A 40 3.60 37.38 26.66
C GLY A 40 2.89 38.70 26.35
N ALA A 41 2.90 39.66 27.28
CA ALA A 41 2.26 40.98 27.18
C ALA A 41 3.35 42.09 27.15
N PRO A 42 3.04 43.41 27.04
CA PRO A 42 1.74 44.10 26.97
C PRO A 42 1.64 45.23 25.90
N ALA A 43 0.47 45.90 25.78
CA ALA A 43 0.36 47.38 25.70
C ALA A 43 -1.08 47.96 25.57
N LEU A 44 -1.41 48.87 26.49
CA LEU A 44 -2.06 50.20 26.27
C LEU A 44 -3.52 50.40 25.72
N LEU A 45 -4.29 51.13 26.57
CA LEU A 45 -5.17 52.31 26.28
C LEU A 45 -6.71 52.20 26.15
N ARG A 46 -7.39 52.90 27.10
CA ARG A 46 -8.67 53.69 26.97
C ARG A 46 -10.00 52.90 26.86
N HIS A 47 -11.17 53.38 27.34
CA HIS A 47 -11.54 54.51 28.24
C HIS A 47 -12.96 54.30 28.83
N HIS A 48 -13.21 54.77 30.07
CA HIS A 48 -14.54 54.99 30.72
C HIS A 48 -15.50 53.77 30.88
N GLY A 49 -16.46 53.76 31.82
CA GLY A 49 -16.71 54.67 32.95
C GLY A 49 -18.03 54.38 33.73
N LEU A 50 -18.04 54.79 35.00
CA LEU A 50 -19.14 55.27 35.89
C LEU A 50 -20.59 55.31 35.33
N GLN A 51 -21.71 55.15 36.07
CA GLN A 51 -22.04 54.96 37.51
C GLN A 51 -23.57 54.67 37.63
N GLY A 52 -24.09 54.12 38.75
CA GLY A 52 -25.56 54.06 38.98
C GLY A 52 -26.04 53.21 40.18
N ARG A 53 -27.01 53.73 40.96
CA ARG A 53 -27.65 53.17 42.18
C ARG A 53 -29.05 53.87 42.36
N PRO A 54 -29.89 53.59 43.38
CA PRO A 54 -30.47 52.31 43.84
C PRO A 54 -31.99 52.44 44.21
N GLY A 55 -32.59 51.43 44.88
CA GLY A 55 -33.83 51.56 45.69
C GLY A 55 -34.98 50.61 45.30
N PHE A 56 -35.91 50.20 46.18
CA PHE A 56 -36.15 50.56 47.59
C PHE A 56 -36.64 49.34 48.43
N THR A 57 -36.68 49.53 49.75
CA THR A 57 -37.24 48.74 50.89
C THR A 57 -38.54 47.92 50.64
N ASN A 58 -39.01 46.96 51.46
CA ASN A 58 -38.71 46.47 52.84
C ASN A 58 -39.23 44.99 52.97
N THR A 59 -39.40 44.24 54.09
CA THR A 59 -39.38 44.46 55.56
C THR A 59 -38.93 43.16 56.31
N SER A 60 -39.15 43.06 57.63
CA SER A 60 -39.02 41.87 58.52
C SER A 60 -40.01 42.03 59.72
N PRO A 61 -40.16 41.14 60.74
CA PRO A 61 -39.48 39.86 61.02
C PRO A 61 -40.40 38.73 61.59
N LEU A 62 -39.75 37.69 62.17
CA LEU A 62 -40.22 36.68 63.15
C LEU A 62 -40.74 35.31 62.66
N ALA A 63 -40.26 34.28 63.36
CA ALA A 63 -40.59 32.85 63.28
C ALA A 63 -41.03 32.38 64.70
N PRO A 64 -41.41 31.09 64.98
CA PRO A 64 -40.50 29.95 64.80
C PRO A 64 -41.13 28.55 64.48
N ALA A 65 -40.21 27.60 64.26
CA ALA A 65 -40.29 26.17 64.64
C ALA A 65 -41.15 25.13 63.87
N SER A 66 -40.41 24.23 63.21
CA SER A 66 -40.51 22.76 63.30
C SER A 66 -41.05 21.93 62.10
N ASN A 67 -40.18 21.01 61.66
CA ASN A 67 -40.37 19.76 60.89
C ASN A 67 -41.67 19.53 60.08
N SER A 68 -41.53 19.49 58.75
CA SER A 68 -41.32 18.21 58.05
C SER A 68 -40.92 18.39 56.57
N ARG A 69 -40.47 17.30 55.92
CA ARG A 69 -40.14 17.16 54.47
C ARG A 69 -38.96 18.00 53.96
N ARG A 70 -37.78 17.37 53.84
CA ARG A 70 -36.71 17.81 52.93
C ARG A 70 -36.83 17.08 51.59
N ALA A 71 -36.71 17.82 50.49
CA ALA A 71 -36.37 17.28 49.17
C ALA A 71 -35.18 18.11 48.62
N PRO A 72 -34.04 17.49 48.25
CA PRO A 72 -32.85 18.23 47.83
C PRO A 72 -32.80 18.41 46.31
N TRP A 73 -32.78 19.66 45.83
CA TRP A 73 -32.29 19.95 44.49
C TRP A 73 -30.78 20.22 44.54
N ARG A 74 -30.04 19.49 43.69
CA ARG A 74 -28.57 19.40 43.74
C ARG A 74 -27.91 20.52 42.92
N ALA A 75 -26.75 20.98 43.37
CA ALA A 75 -25.73 21.45 42.46
C ALA A 75 -25.15 20.24 41.70
N SER A 76 -25.32 20.18 40.39
CA SER A 76 -24.74 19.16 39.50
C SER A 76 -24.70 19.72 38.08
N GLY A 77 -23.54 19.66 37.41
CA GLY A 77 -23.41 20.21 36.05
C GLY A 77 -21.98 20.33 35.51
N MET A 78 -20.95 20.44 36.36
CA MET A 78 -19.57 20.70 35.91
C MET A 78 -18.55 19.61 36.28
N LEU A 79 -18.98 18.53 36.94
CA LEU A 79 -18.13 17.38 37.33
C LEU A 79 -18.33 16.13 36.45
N SER A 80 -19.21 16.17 35.44
CA SER A 80 -19.58 14.97 34.67
C SER A 80 -18.70 14.71 33.44
N LEU A 81 -18.32 15.75 32.68
CA LEU A 81 -17.67 15.56 31.37
C LEU A 81 -16.29 14.90 31.50
N LYS A 82 -15.39 15.48 32.31
CA LYS A 82 -14.05 14.91 32.57
C LYS A 82 -14.06 13.50 33.18
N ALA A 83 -15.15 13.10 33.84
CA ALA A 83 -15.30 11.74 34.34
C ALA A 83 -15.66 10.78 33.20
N VAL A 84 -16.62 11.15 32.34
CA VAL A 84 -17.06 10.36 31.18
C VAL A 84 -15.94 10.18 30.15
N GLU A 85 -15.14 11.22 29.87
CA GLU A 85 -13.98 11.11 28.96
C GLU A 85 -12.94 10.10 29.46
N ALA A 86 -12.64 10.10 30.76
CA ALA A 86 -11.68 9.18 31.37
C ALA A 86 -12.19 7.73 31.38
N ASP A 87 -13.46 7.53 31.74
CA ASP A 87 -14.08 6.20 31.86
C ASP A 87 -14.25 5.54 30.48
N ALA A 88 -14.67 6.30 29.46
CA ALA A 88 -14.74 5.82 28.08
C ALA A 88 -13.36 5.43 27.52
N THR A 89 -12.32 6.22 27.81
CA THR A 89 -10.94 5.92 27.38
C THR A 89 -10.44 4.61 28.03
N GLY A 90 -10.71 4.42 29.33
CA GLY A 90 -10.36 3.19 30.05
C GLY A 90 -11.11 1.96 29.54
N ALA A 91 -12.40 2.10 29.22
CA ALA A 91 -13.22 1.03 28.66
C ALA A 91 -12.69 0.55 27.30
N VAL A 92 -12.37 1.48 26.37
CA VAL A 92 -11.80 1.14 25.06
C VAL A 92 -10.41 0.48 25.21
N LEU A 93 -9.56 0.98 26.11
CA LEU A 93 -8.26 0.35 26.40
C LEU A 93 -8.42 -1.10 26.86
N SER A 94 -9.35 -1.36 27.79
CA SER A 94 -9.57 -2.69 28.34
C SER A 94 -10.23 -3.64 27.35
N ALA A 95 -11.12 -3.14 26.47
CA ALA A 95 -11.71 -3.92 25.39
C ALA A 95 -10.65 -4.36 24.37
N LEU A 96 -9.76 -3.45 23.94
CA LEU A 96 -8.66 -3.75 23.02
C LEU A 96 -7.65 -4.73 23.62
N GLN A 97 -7.29 -4.59 24.90
CA GLN A 97 -6.43 -5.56 25.61
C GLN A 97 -7.03 -6.96 25.74
N LYS A 98 -8.35 -7.12 25.56
CA LYS A 98 -9.08 -8.40 25.68
C LYS A 98 -9.56 -8.94 24.33
N GLY A 99 -9.41 -8.20 23.23
CA GLY A 99 -9.98 -8.55 21.93
C GLY A 99 -11.52 -8.48 21.87
N ASP A 100 -12.17 -7.72 22.77
CA ASP A 100 -13.63 -7.70 22.91
C ASP A 100 -14.28 -6.72 21.91
N ALA A 101 -14.59 -7.25 20.72
CA ALA A 101 -15.25 -6.51 19.65
C ALA A 101 -16.60 -5.88 20.07
N ALA A 102 -17.36 -6.55 20.94
CA ALA A 102 -18.67 -6.08 21.38
C ALA A 102 -18.54 -4.90 22.35
N ALA A 103 -17.58 -4.94 23.26
CA ALA A 103 -17.27 -3.82 24.15
C ALA A 103 -16.76 -2.58 23.38
N LEU A 104 -15.95 -2.76 22.33
CA LEU A 104 -15.58 -1.67 21.41
C LEU A 104 -16.80 -1.07 20.69
N GLN A 105 -17.69 -1.90 20.16
CA GLN A 105 -18.91 -1.44 19.48
C GLN A 105 -19.82 -0.65 20.43
N ALA A 106 -19.98 -1.11 21.67
CA ALA A 106 -20.76 -0.42 22.70
C ALA A 106 -20.13 0.94 23.10
N ALA A 107 -18.80 1.01 23.21
CA ALA A 107 -18.10 2.25 23.55
C ALA A 107 -18.18 3.32 22.43
N ALA A 108 -18.32 2.93 21.17
CA ALA A 108 -18.40 3.83 20.02
C ALA A 108 -19.81 4.41 19.73
N ALA A 109 -20.79 4.19 20.61
CA ALA A 109 -22.22 4.40 20.36
C ALA A 109 -22.72 5.87 20.44
N GLY A 110 -21.86 6.88 20.36
CA GLY A 110 -22.25 8.30 20.44
C GLY A 110 -21.30 9.24 19.69
N HIS A 111 -21.79 10.41 19.26
CA HIS A 111 -21.02 11.33 18.40
C HIS A 111 -19.71 11.84 19.03
N GLU A 112 -19.73 12.21 20.32
CA GLU A 112 -18.50 12.59 21.05
C GLU A 112 -17.64 11.35 21.34
N ALA A 113 -18.28 10.23 21.68
CA ALA A 113 -17.61 8.96 21.97
C ALA A 113 -16.85 8.38 20.76
N GLN A 114 -17.26 8.66 19.52
CA GLN A 114 -16.52 8.26 18.31
C GLN A 114 -15.17 8.97 18.17
N VAL A 115 -15.09 10.23 18.59
CA VAL A 115 -13.82 10.99 18.60
C VAL A 115 -12.90 10.50 19.72
N VAL A 116 -13.46 10.27 20.91
CA VAL A 116 -12.73 9.70 22.06
C VAL A 116 -12.24 8.28 21.77
N ALA A 117 -13.08 7.43 21.16
CA ALA A 117 -12.73 6.07 20.77
C ALA A 117 -11.66 6.04 19.66
N ALA A 118 -11.68 6.97 18.69
CA ALA A 118 -10.59 7.11 17.73
C ALA A 118 -9.27 7.47 18.43
N GLY A 119 -9.30 8.48 19.31
CA GLY A 119 -8.15 8.86 20.16
C GLY A 119 -7.60 7.67 20.94
N ALA A 120 -8.46 6.91 21.61
CA ALA A 120 -8.09 5.71 22.35
C ALA A 120 -7.54 4.59 21.43
N VAL A 121 -8.13 4.36 20.25
CA VAL A 121 -7.67 3.35 19.28
C VAL A 121 -6.27 3.68 18.77
N SER A 122 -5.98 4.90 18.33
CA SER A 122 -4.63 5.22 17.84
C SER A 122 -3.62 5.41 18.97
N LEU A 123 -4.06 5.80 20.17
CA LEU A 123 -3.23 5.70 21.38
C LEU A 123 -2.89 4.23 21.69
N VAL A 124 -3.82 3.30 21.49
CA VAL A 124 -3.55 1.85 21.64
C VAL A 124 -2.73 1.29 20.48
N ILE A 125 -2.87 1.77 19.24
CA ILE A 125 -1.94 1.41 18.14
C ILE A 125 -0.52 1.85 18.52
N LEU A 126 -0.36 3.12 18.91
CA LEU A 126 0.91 3.68 19.35
C LEU A 126 1.48 2.93 20.57
N LEU A 127 0.66 2.62 21.58
CA LEU A 127 1.07 1.86 22.77
C LEU A 127 1.31 0.38 22.47
N SER A 128 0.66 -0.25 21.49
CA SER A 128 0.91 -1.64 21.08
C SER A 128 2.24 -1.73 20.35
N LEU A 129 2.49 -0.82 19.40
CA LEU A 129 3.78 -0.65 18.71
C LEU A 129 4.92 -0.36 19.70
N LEU A 130 4.67 0.48 20.71
CA LEU A 130 5.65 0.82 21.75
C LEU A 130 5.77 -0.24 22.87
N SER A 131 4.83 -1.17 23.03
CA SER A 131 4.93 -2.26 24.03
C SER A 131 5.52 -3.54 23.46
N SER A 132 5.54 -3.73 22.13
CA SER A 132 6.37 -4.78 21.48
C SER A 132 7.88 -4.55 21.58
N VAL A 133 8.32 -3.54 22.34
CA VAL A 133 9.73 -3.14 22.57
C VAL A 133 10.42 -3.99 23.64
N THR A 134 9.70 -4.79 24.42
CA THR A 134 10.27 -5.64 25.49
C THR A 134 10.70 -7.03 25.00
N GLY A 135 11.55 -7.07 23.96
CA GLY A 135 12.20 -8.30 23.50
C GLY A 135 13.60 -8.47 24.11
N GLU A 136 13.77 -9.44 25.01
CA GLU A 136 15.10 -9.95 25.37
C GLU A 136 15.54 -10.97 24.31
N GLY A 137 16.55 -10.60 23.52
CA GLY A 137 17.07 -11.41 22.42
C GLY A 137 18.27 -10.75 21.76
N ASP A 138 18.88 -11.45 20.80
CA ASP A 138 19.96 -10.88 19.99
C ASP A 138 19.44 -9.74 19.11
N LYS A 139 20.28 -8.73 18.87
CA LYS A 139 19.89 -7.46 18.26
C LYS A 139 20.53 -7.32 16.89
N PRO A 140 19.83 -7.73 15.81
CA PRO A 140 20.43 -7.77 14.48
C PRO A 140 20.91 -6.39 14.02
N ALA A 141 22.02 -6.39 13.28
CA ALA A 141 22.67 -5.21 12.74
C ALA A 141 21.90 -4.61 11.54
N THR A 142 21.08 -5.42 10.87
CA THR A 142 20.24 -5.10 9.71
C THR A 142 18.81 -5.62 9.93
N PRO A 143 17.78 -5.02 9.34
CA PRO A 143 16.41 -5.57 9.40
C PRO A 143 16.20 -6.78 8.49
N TYR A 144 17.19 -7.10 7.66
CA TYR A 144 17.20 -8.24 6.75
C TYR A 144 18.34 -9.21 7.09
N PRO A 145 18.10 -10.53 7.15
CA PRO A 145 19.15 -11.54 7.20
C PRO A 145 19.85 -11.71 5.83
N ASN A 146 20.83 -12.62 5.80
CA ASN A 146 21.46 -13.28 4.65
C ASN A 146 21.00 -12.80 3.24
N ASN A 147 21.91 -12.16 2.51
CA ASN A 147 21.69 -11.59 1.16
C ASN A 147 20.53 -10.58 1.04
N ASN A 148 20.17 -9.92 2.14
CA ASN A 148 19.09 -8.92 2.21
C ASN A 148 17.72 -9.48 1.76
N GLN A 149 17.38 -10.70 2.19
CA GLN A 149 16.06 -11.30 2.00
C GLN A 149 15.08 -10.81 3.07
N TYR A 150 13.77 -10.78 2.78
CA TYR A 150 12.75 -10.42 3.78
C TYR A 150 12.57 -11.54 4.82
N ASP A 151 12.61 -11.18 6.10
CA ASP A 151 12.11 -11.99 7.22
C ASP A 151 11.48 -11.08 8.27
N TYR A 152 10.20 -11.29 8.54
CA TYR A 152 9.47 -10.51 9.53
C TYR A 152 10.02 -10.67 10.95
N ARG A 153 10.69 -11.79 11.28
CA ARG A 153 11.22 -12.05 12.62
C ARG A 153 12.48 -11.23 12.89
N THR A 154 13.39 -11.21 11.92
CA THR A 154 14.60 -10.35 11.94
C THR A 154 14.20 -8.88 11.93
N ALA A 155 13.22 -8.47 11.12
CA ALA A 155 12.69 -7.11 11.12
C ALA A 155 12.07 -6.73 12.48
N ASP A 156 11.22 -7.59 13.06
CA ASP A 156 10.64 -7.39 14.39
C ASP A 156 11.73 -7.20 15.47
N ALA A 157 12.74 -8.06 15.51
CA ALA A 157 13.86 -7.95 16.44
C ALA A 157 14.69 -6.67 16.21
N TYR A 158 14.92 -6.29 14.95
CA TYR A 158 15.64 -5.07 14.58
C TYR A 158 14.92 -3.81 15.07
N PHE A 159 13.60 -3.72 14.89
CA PHE A 159 12.81 -2.54 15.24
C PHE A 159 12.39 -2.49 16.72
N ALA A 160 12.17 -3.64 17.37
CA ALA A 160 12.00 -3.69 18.83
C ALA A 160 13.22 -3.11 19.57
N ALA A 161 14.43 -3.34 19.05
CA ALA A 161 15.65 -2.73 19.56
C ALA A 161 15.80 -1.22 19.24
N ARG A 162 14.96 -0.65 18.37
CA ARG A 162 15.07 0.72 17.81
C ARG A 162 13.73 1.50 17.89
N PRO A 163 13.09 1.62 19.06
CA PRO A 163 11.74 2.19 19.21
C PRO A 163 11.62 3.64 18.73
N GLY A 164 12.71 4.41 18.72
CA GLY A 164 12.72 5.78 18.18
C GLY A 164 12.40 5.87 16.68
N LEU A 165 12.81 4.86 15.89
CA LEU A 165 12.47 4.77 14.47
C LEU A 165 10.98 4.45 14.28
N VAL A 166 10.50 3.43 15.02
CA VAL A 166 9.09 3.00 15.05
C VAL A 166 8.18 4.17 15.43
N ALA A 167 8.49 4.87 16.53
CA ALA A 167 7.71 6.01 17.00
C ALA A 167 7.70 7.17 15.99
N ARG A 168 8.87 7.55 15.45
CA ARG A 168 8.99 8.63 14.45
C ARG A 168 8.17 8.31 13.19
N ARG A 169 8.31 7.10 12.64
CA ARG A 169 7.61 6.71 11.42
C ARG A 169 6.11 6.55 11.66
N THR A 170 5.69 5.97 12.78
CA THR A 170 4.27 5.90 13.18
C THR A 170 3.65 7.29 13.24
N ALA A 171 4.32 8.25 13.90
CA ALA A 171 3.85 9.62 13.99
C ALA A 171 3.77 10.32 12.61
N GLU A 172 4.73 10.05 11.71
CA GLU A 172 4.73 10.56 10.34
C GLU A 172 3.57 10.00 9.49
N LEU A 173 3.39 8.67 9.48
CA LEU A 173 2.32 7.98 8.76
C LEU A 173 0.94 8.46 9.23
N LEU A 174 0.76 8.56 10.55
CA LEU A 174 -0.45 9.09 11.17
C LEU A 174 -0.66 10.56 10.76
N PHE A 175 0.30 11.46 11.00
CA PHE A 175 0.16 12.89 10.72
C PHE A 175 -0.22 13.18 9.26
N LYS A 176 0.42 12.52 8.30
CA LYS A 176 0.09 12.64 6.87
C LYS A 176 -1.33 12.14 6.57
N SER A 177 -1.70 10.97 7.10
CA SER A 177 -2.99 10.31 6.84
C SER A 177 -4.19 10.96 7.57
N GLY A 178 -3.95 11.66 8.67
CA GLY A 178 -5.01 12.25 9.52
C GLY A 178 -5.89 13.27 8.80
N SER A 179 -5.30 14.06 7.90
CA SER A 179 -6.06 15.01 7.07
C SER A 179 -7.06 14.30 6.14
N PHE A 180 -6.65 13.18 5.55
CA PHE A 180 -7.48 12.38 4.65
C PHE A 180 -8.60 11.65 5.40
N GLY A 181 -8.30 11.00 6.53
CA GLY A 181 -9.32 10.27 7.29
C GLY A 181 -10.36 11.15 7.98
N LEU A 182 -9.99 12.35 8.46
CA LEU A 182 -10.98 13.34 8.89
C LEU A 182 -11.92 13.68 7.72
N SER A 183 -11.36 13.84 6.52
CA SER A 183 -12.15 14.21 5.35
C SER A 183 -13.11 13.11 4.89
N LEU A 184 -12.75 11.83 5.06
CA LEU A 184 -13.66 10.69 4.88
C LEU A 184 -14.75 10.63 5.97
N LEU A 185 -14.41 10.89 7.24
CA LEU A 185 -15.40 10.98 8.33
C LEU A 185 -16.41 12.10 8.08
N VAL A 186 -15.97 13.29 7.64
CA VAL A 186 -16.85 14.40 7.30
C VAL A 186 -17.76 14.05 6.11
N ASP A 187 -17.24 13.37 5.09
CA ASP A 187 -18.07 12.88 3.98
C ASP A 187 -19.10 11.84 4.44
N GLN A 188 -18.72 10.94 5.35
CA GLN A 188 -19.61 9.92 5.90
C GLN A 188 -20.72 10.53 6.77
N LEU A 189 -20.39 11.50 7.63
CA LEU A 189 -21.37 12.20 8.46
C LEU A 189 -22.28 13.15 7.67
N THR A 190 -21.81 13.70 6.55
CA THR A 190 -22.61 14.57 5.67
C THR A 190 -23.33 13.82 4.53
N GLY A 191 -23.09 12.51 4.39
CA GLY A 191 -23.66 11.67 3.32
C GLY A 191 -23.01 11.84 1.94
N LYS A 192 -21.89 12.56 1.84
CA LYS A 192 -21.25 13.02 0.58
C LYS A 192 -20.10 12.15 0.07
N ILE A 193 -20.01 10.89 0.52
CA ILE A 193 -18.94 9.96 0.08
C ILE A 193 -18.97 9.79 -1.45
N ASP A 194 -20.15 9.64 -2.04
CA ASP A 194 -20.29 9.44 -3.48
C ASP A 194 -20.01 10.75 -4.25
N ASP A 195 -20.48 11.92 -3.76
CA ASP A 195 -20.22 13.24 -4.35
C ASP A 195 -18.72 13.58 -4.40
N ASN A 196 -18.01 13.33 -3.30
CA ASN A 196 -16.59 13.68 -3.14
C ASN A 196 -15.63 12.59 -3.67
N MET A 197 -16.14 11.48 -4.21
CA MET A 197 -15.34 10.28 -4.53
C MET A 197 -14.12 10.56 -5.42
N GLN A 198 -14.27 11.38 -6.45
CA GLN A 198 -13.17 11.79 -7.35
C GLN A 198 -12.06 12.50 -6.57
N LYS A 199 -12.42 13.50 -5.77
CA LYS A 199 -11.49 14.28 -4.94
C LYS A 199 -10.78 13.40 -3.91
N ARG A 200 -11.46 12.40 -3.34
CA ARG A 200 -10.86 11.45 -2.39
C ARG A 200 -9.90 10.48 -3.06
N ALA A 201 -10.19 10.04 -4.29
CA ALA A 201 -9.26 9.23 -5.08
C ALA A 201 -7.95 9.99 -5.42
N GLU A 202 -8.06 11.25 -5.84
CA GLU A 202 -6.91 12.15 -6.08
C GLU A 202 -6.12 12.43 -4.78
N THR A 203 -6.83 12.66 -3.67
CA THR A 203 -6.21 12.86 -2.34
C THR A 203 -5.47 11.60 -1.87
N LEU A 204 -6.03 10.40 -2.10
CA LEU A 204 -5.39 9.14 -1.74
C LEU A 204 -4.12 8.89 -2.56
N THR A 205 -4.18 9.10 -3.88
CA THR A 205 -3.02 9.01 -4.79
C THR A 205 -1.89 9.94 -4.33
N THR A 206 -2.25 11.18 -3.98
CA THR A 206 -1.33 12.17 -3.42
C THR A 206 -0.74 11.73 -2.08
N LEU A 207 -1.57 11.20 -1.18
CA LEU A 207 -1.14 10.70 0.14
C LEU A 207 -0.17 9.52 0.01
N LEU A 208 -0.50 8.49 -0.78
CA LEU A 208 0.36 7.32 -0.97
C LEU A 208 1.74 7.72 -1.52
N THR A 209 1.78 8.67 -2.47
CA THR A 209 3.01 9.28 -2.98
C THR A 209 3.82 9.98 -1.88
N GLN A 210 3.15 10.70 -0.96
CA GLN A 210 3.81 11.37 0.16
C GLN A 210 4.24 10.41 1.28
N LEU A 211 3.61 9.25 1.44
CA LEU A 211 3.98 8.26 2.45
C LEU A 211 5.24 7.47 2.04
N GLY A 212 5.46 7.24 0.74
CA GLY A 212 6.73 6.74 0.19
C GLY A 212 6.61 5.43 -0.62
N PRO A 213 7.75 4.81 -0.99
CA PRO A 213 7.79 3.71 -1.96
C PRO A 213 6.86 2.54 -1.64
N THR A 214 6.78 2.15 -0.36
CA THR A 214 5.84 1.13 0.14
C THR A 214 4.40 1.43 -0.24
N PHE A 215 3.94 2.64 0.04
CA PHE A 215 2.56 3.05 -0.15
C PHE A 215 2.24 3.30 -1.63
N ILE A 216 3.24 3.71 -2.42
CA ILE A 216 3.16 3.71 -3.89
C ILE A 216 2.96 2.28 -4.40
N LYS A 217 3.77 1.30 -3.97
CA LYS A 217 3.65 -0.11 -4.40
C LYS A 217 2.32 -0.74 -3.95
N ILE A 218 1.80 -0.39 -2.77
CA ILE A 218 0.45 -0.77 -2.32
C ILE A 218 -0.61 -0.16 -3.26
N GLY A 219 -0.50 1.12 -3.60
CA GLY A 219 -1.40 1.78 -4.55
C GLY A 219 -1.38 1.16 -5.95
N GLN A 220 -0.20 0.80 -6.46
CA GLN A 220 -0.04 0.03 -7.71
C GLN A 220 -0.70 -1.34 -7.61
N SER A 221 -0.48 -2.09 -6.52
CA SER A 221 -1.09 -3.40 -6.24
C SER A 221 -2.62 -3.33 -6.15
N LEU A 222 -3.16 -2.22 -5.63
CA LEU A 222 -4.60 -1.96 -5.54
C LEU A 222 -5.20 -1.47 -6.87
N SER A 223 -4.42 -0.85 -7.75
CA SER A 223 -4.90 -0.35 -9.05
C SER A 223 -5.22 -1.48 -10.04
N ILE A 224 -4.53 -2.62 -9.93
CA ILE A 224 -4.82 -3.82 -10.74
C ILE A 224 -5.97 -4.67 -10.17
N ARG A 225 -6.33 -4.49 -8.89
CA ARG A 225 -7.40 -5.22 -8.21
C ARG A 225 -8.75 -4.53 -8.38
N THR A 226 -9.31 -4.66 -9.59
CA THR A 226 -10.56 -3.99 -9.99
C THR A 226 -11.79 -4.41 -9.19
N ASP A 227 -11.71 -5.51 -8.45
CA ASP A 227 -12.73 -6.03 -7.55
C ASP A 227 -12.80 -5.31 -6.20
N LEU A 228 -11.70 -4.69 -5.73
CA LEU A 228 -11.59 -4.14 -4.37
C LEU A 228 -12.11 -2.71 -4.23
N MET A 229 -12.17 -1.92 -5.31
CA MET A 229 -12.46 -0.47 -5.25
C MET A 229 -13.27 0.06 -6.43
N PRO A 230 -13.92 1.25 -6.30
CA PRO A 230 -14.60 1.89 -7.41
C PRO A 230 -13.64 2.23 -8.59
N PRO A 231 -14.13 2.20 -9.85
CA PRO A 231 -13.37 2.64 -11.03
C PRO A 231 -12.78 4.06 -10.95
N THR A 232 -13.32 4.91 -10.09
CA THR A 232 -12.78 6.25 -9.78
C THR A 232 -11.48 6.18 -8.97
N TYR A 233 -11.40 5.31 -7.97
CA TYR A 233 -10.16 5.09 -7.21
C TYR A 233 -9.10 4.36 -8.04
N ILE A 234 -9.51 3.34 -8.79
CA ILE A 234 -8.62 2.57 -9.70
C ILE A 234 -7.90 3.51 -10.68
N ARG A 235 -8.65 4.37 -11.39
CA ARG A 235 -8.08 5.32 -12.37
C ARG A 235 -7.17 6.39 -11.76
N ALA A 236 -7.40 6.77 -10.50
CA ALA A 236 -6.49 7.67 -9.81
C ALA A 236 -5.19 6.95 -9.38
N LEU A 237 -5.29 5.71 -8.88
CA LEU A 237 -4.14 4.93 -8.45
C LEU A 237 -3.28 4.41 -9.61
N GLN A 238 -3.84 4.21 -10.80
CA GLN A 238 -3.07 3.94 -12.04
C GLN A 238 -2.02 5.03 -12.32
N GLN A 239 -2.23 6.27 -11.86
CA GLN A 239 -1.22 7.35 -11.98
C GLN A 239 0.07 7.03 -11.20
N LEU A 240 0.02 6.19 -10.16
CA LEU A 240 1.19 5.75 -9.40
C LEU A 240 2.10 4.79 -10.18
N GLN A 241 1.64 4.21 -11.29
CA GLN A 241 2.46 3.38 -12.17
C GLN A 241 3.37 4.26 -13.05
N ASP A 242 2.97 5.51 -13.31
CA ASP A 242 3.52 6.32 -14.41
C ASP A 242 4.04 7.71 -14.01
N GLN A 243 3.60 8.25 -12.86
CA GLN A 243 3.86 9.64 -12.44
C GLN A 243 4.41 9.73 -11.01
N VAL A 244 5.44 8.93 -10.70
CA VAL A 244 6.14 9.00 -9.41
C VAL A 244 7.20 10.12 -9.45
N PRO A 245 7.30 11.01 -8.45
CA PRO A 245 8.29 12.09 -8.47
C PRO A 245 9.74 11.59 -8.43
N ALA A 246 10.59 12.31 -9.17
CA ALA A 246 12.03 12.19 -9.14
C ALA A 246 12.61 12.45 -7.74
N PHE A 247 13.71 11.78 -7.41
CA PHE A 247 14.57 12.17 -6.28
C PHE A 247 15.83 12.91 -6.81
N PRO A 248 16.54 13.70 -5.98
CA PRO A 248 17.69 14.49 -6.44
C PRO A 248 18.75 13.66 -7.18
N THR A 249 19.17 14.10 -8.36
CA THR A 249 20.15 13.36 -9.19
C THR A 249 21.48 13.16 -8.45
N GLU A 250 21.87 14.09 -7.58
CA GLU A 250 23.05 14.01 -6.73
C GLU A 250 23.06 12.72 -5.87
N GLN A 251 21.90 12.30 -5.38
CA GLN A 251 21.76 11.04 -4.62
C GLN A 251 21.84 9.81 -5.54
N ALA A 252 21.42 9.92 -6.80
CA ALA A 252 21.56 8.85 -7.78
C ALA A 252 23.03 8.66 -8.20
N LEU A 253 23.76 9.76 -8.45
CA LEU A 253 25.19 9.73 -8.74
C LEU A 253 25.99 9.14 -7.58
N PHE A 254 25.68 9.53 -6.34
CA PHE A 254 26.28 8.93 -5.14
C PHE A 254 25.97 7.43 -5.00
N THR A 255 24.75 7.01 -5.36
CA THR A 255 24.38 5.58 -5.36
C THR A 255 25.15 4.80 -6.44
N ILE A 256 25.36 5.40 -7.62
CA ILE A 256 26.21 4.83 -8.68
C ILE A 256 27.66 4.67 -8.20
N GLU A 257 28.25 5.70 -7.61
CA GLU A 257 29.63 5.66 -7.11
C GLU A 257 29.81 4.63 -5.99
N ALA A 258 28.86 4.56 -5.05
CA ALA A 258 28.89 3.60 -3.94
C ALA A 258 28.69 2.13 -4.37
N GLU A 259 28.04 1.87 -5.49
CA GLU A 259 27.78 0.52 -6.01
C GLU A 259 28.83 0.05 -7.03
N LEU A 260 29.32 0.95 -7.89
CA LEU A 260 30.23 0.61 -8.98
C LEU A 260 31.70 0.99 -8.69
N GLY A 261 31.97 1.60 -7.53
CA GLY A 261 33.32 1.86 -7.02
C GLY A 261 34.11 2.95 -7.75
N ALA A 262 33.46 3.73 -8.62
CA ALA A 262 34.06 4.84 -9.36
C ALA A 262 33.02 5.96 -9.60
N PRO A 263 33.44 7.24 -9.70
CA PRO A 263 32.51 8.36 -9.89
C PRO A 263 31.69 8.21 -11.17
N ALA A 264 30.40 8.53 -11.09
CA ALA A 264 29.42 8.29 -12.15
C ALA A 264 29.84 8.90 -13.51
N GLU A 265 30.50 10.06 -13.52
CA GLU A 265 31.03 10.75 -14.71
C GLU A 265 32.12 9.95 -15.45
N THR A 266 32.85 9.09 -14.73
CA THR A 266 33.95 8.27 -15.29
C THR A 266 33.45 6.96 -15.92
N LEU A 267 32.24 6.53 -15.52
CA LEU A 267 31.53 5.37 -16.04
C LEU A 267 30.55 5.78 -17.16
N PHE A 268 29.87 6.90 -16.99
CA PHE A 268 28.77 7.36 -17.83
C PHE A 268 28.93 8.82 -18.26
N SER A 269 29.20 9.04 -19.55
CA SER A 269 29.31 10.37 -20.14
C SER A 269 27.95 11.07 -20.17
N GLY A 270 27.91 12.30 -19.66
CA GLY A 270 26.74 13.18 -19.67
C GLY A 270 25.70 12.94 -18.57
N ILE A 271 25.86 11.89 -17.73
CA ILE A 271 24.83 11.48 -16.77
C ILE A 271 24.45 12.58 -15.77
N SER A 272 25.42 13.34 -15.26
CA SER A 272 25.22 14.34 -14.20
C SER A 272 24.53 15.62 -14.68
N GLY A 273 24.53 15.87 -16.00
CA GLY A 273 23.69 16.89 -16.64
C GLY A 273 22.35 16.35 -17.15
N SER A 274 22.14 15.04 -17.06
CA SER A 274 20.95 14.35 -17.54
C SER A 274 19.81 14.47 -16.53
N LYS A 275 18.60 14.74 -17.02
CA LYS A 275 17.39 14.58 -16.21
C LYS A 275 16.98 13.10 -16.23
N PRO A 276 16.41 12.57 -15.13
CA PRO A 276 15.81 11.25 -15.14
C PRO A 276 14.74 11.20 -16.24
N ILE A 277 14.86 10.23 -17.15
CA ILE A 277 13.94 10.04 -18.29
C ILE A 277 12.65 9.32 -17.86
N ALA A 278 12.72 8.57 -16.76
CA ALA A 278 11.60 7.93 -16.10
C ALA A 278 11.87 7.87 -14.58
N ALA A 279 10.81 7.95 -13.78
CA ALA A 279 10.87 7.74 -12.34
C ALA A 279 9.74 6.79 -11.94
N ALA A 280 10.11 5.69 -11.28
CA ALA A 280 9.22 4.61 -10.89
C ALA A 280 9.05 4.57 -9.36
N SER A 281 8.28 3.60 -8.86
CA SER A 281 8.14 3.33 -7.42
C SER A 281 9.50 3.16 -6.73
N LEU A 282 10.40 2.35 -7.30
CA LEU A 282 11.63 1.91 -6.64
C LEU A 282 12.90 2.68 -7.02
N GLY A 283 12.88 3.44 -8.12
CA GLY A 283 14.10 4.01 -8.71
C GLY A 283 13.83 5.05 -9.80
N GLN A 284 14.91 5.48 -10.45
CA GLN A 284 14.90 6.40 -11.59
C GLN A 284 15.79 5.86 -12.71
N VAL A 285 15.42 6.13 -13.96
CA VAL A 285 16.21 5.74 -15.13
C VAL A 285 16.85 6.98 -15.75
N TYR A 286 18.14 6.88 -16.06
CA TYR A 286 18.91 7.90 -16.78
C TYR A 286 19.35 7.34 -18.14
N ARG A 287 19.22 8.12 -19.21
CA ARG A 287 19.90 7.84 -20.49
C ARG A 287 21.31 8.42 -20.43
N ALA A 288 22.31 7.61 -20.73
CA ALA A 288 23.72 8.01 -20.76
C ALA A 288 24.50 7.22 -21.83
N THR A 289 25.79 7.50 -21.96
CA THR A 289 26.71 6.75 -22.85
C THR A 289 27.91 6.26 -22.04
N VAL A 290 28.28 4.98 -22.17
CA VAL A 290 29.41 4.38 -21.44
C VAL A 290 30.72 5.09 -21.82
N ALA A 291 31.44 5.61 -20.83
CA ALA A 291 32.62 6.47 -21.02
C ALA A 291 33.97 5.72 -21.09
N SER A 292 34.01 4.51 -20.51
CA SER A 292 35.23 3.73 -20.26
C SER A 292 34.96 2.21 -20.39
N GLY A 293 36.01 1.39 -20.31
CA GLY A 293 35.90 -0.08 -20.46
C GLY A 293 35.57 -0.56 -21.88
N GLU A 294 35.27 -1.85 -22.01
CA GLU A 294 35.07 -2.53 -23.30
C GLU A 294 33.82 -2.06 -24.06
N ARG A 295 32.77 -1.63 -23.35
CA ARG A 295 31.51 -1.14 -23.91
C ARG A 295 31.49 0.37 -24.17
N LYS A 296 32.65 1.05 -24.13
CA LYS A 296 32.76 2.49 -24.36
C LYS A 296 32.06 2.93 -25.65
N GLY A 297 31.19 3.93 -25.56
CA GLY A 297 30.38 4.46 -26.66
C GLY A 297 28.99 3.83 -26.78
N THR A 298 28.72 2.71 -26.09
CA THR A 298 27.37 2.13 -26.00
C THR A 298 26.43 3.10 -25.29
N GLN A 299 25.24 3.34 -25.84
CA GLN A 299 24.18 4.08 -25.15
C GLN A 299 23.43 3.14 -24.20
N VAL A 300 23.10 3.64 -23.01
CA VAL A 300 22.58 2.82 -21.91
C VAL A 300 21.42 3.50 -21.18
N ALA A 301 20.52 2.66 -20.67
CA ALA A 301 19.60 3.00 -19.59
C ALA A 301 20.22 2.58 -18.25
N VAL A 302 20.41 3.54 -17.35
CA VAL A 302 20.93 3.33 -15.99
C VAL A 302 19.79 3.51 -15.00
N LYS A 303 19.23 2.40 -14.50
CA LYS A 303 18.15 2.34 -13.50
C LYS A 303 18.79 2.32 -12.11
N VAL A 304 18.65 3.42 -11.38
CA VAL A 304 19.22 3.63 -10.04
C VAL A 304 18.12 3.55 -8.99
N GLN A 305 18.32 2.72 -7.96
CA GLN A 305 17.39 2.55 -6.86
C GLN A 305 17.27 3.83 -6.01
N ARG A 306 16.10 4.06 -5.40
CA ARG A 306 15.89 5.17 -4.44
C ARG A 306 16.82 4.97 -3.22
N PRO A 307 17.52 6.02 -2.74
CA PRO A 307 18.32 5.92 -1.53
C PRO A 307 17.44 5.59 -0.31
N GLU A 308 18.02 4.92 0.68
CA GLU A 308 17.41 4.56 1.98
C GLU A 308 16.14 3.66 1.92
N ILE A 309 15.64 3.33 0.72
CA ILE A 309 14.41 2.55 0.51
C ILE A 309 14.38 1.24 1.31
N THR A 310 15.52 0.55 1.41
CA THR A 310 15.64 -0.77 2.02
C THR A 310 15.25 -0.76 3.50
N GLU A 311 15.76 0.18 4.32
CA GLU A 311 15.35 0.28 5.73
C GLU A 311 13.91 0.82 5.88
N GLN A 312 13.50 1.77 5.02
CA GLN A 312 12.14 2.30 5.03
C GLN A 312 11.09 1.21 4.75
N VAL A 313 11.35 0.33 3.79
CA VAL A 313 10.45 -0.78 3.42
C VAL A 313 10.33 -1.79 4.56
N ALA A 314 11.44 -2.16 5.21
CA ALA A 314 11.37 -3.05 6.37
C ALA A 314 10.54 -2.44 7.51
N LEU A 315 10.72 -1.14 7.77
CA LEU A 315 9.99 -0.43 8.82
C LEU A 315 8.50 -0.31 8.52
N ASP A 316 8.13 0.03 7.28
CA ASP A 316 6.74 0.09 6.86
C ASP A 316 6.08 -1.30 6.89
N MET A 317 6.79 -2.37 6.51
CA MET A 317 6.31 -3.76 6.62
C MET A 317 6.09 -4.19 8.06
N HIS A 318 7.03 -3.90 8.95
CA HIS A 318 6.85 -4.10 10.39
C HIS A 318 5.61 -3.37 10.90
N LEU A 319 5.44 -2.08 10.57
CA LEU A 319 4.28 -1.28 11.02
C LEU A 319 2.94 -1.80 10.47
N ILE A 320 2.87 -2.16 9.18
CA ILE A 320 1.65 -2.72 8.55
C ILE A 320 1.32 -4.09 9.15
N ARG A 321 2.32 -4.96 9.36
CA ARG A 321 2.14 -6.25 10.03
C ARG A 321 1.59 -6.11 11.45
N LYS A 322 2.11 -5.16 12.25
CA LYS A 322 1.58 -4.88 13.59
C LYS A 322 0.17 -4.27 13.59
N ALA A 323 -0.29 -3.72 12.46
CA ALA A 323 -1.67 -3.23 12.31
C ALA A 323 -2.68 -4.32 11.90
N CYS A 324 -2.22 -5.49 11.42
CA CYS A 324 -3.09 -6.57 10.94
C CYS A 324 -4.13 -7.08 11.98
N PRO A 325 -3.83 -7.20 13.29
CA PRO A 325 -4.84 -7.57 14.29
C PRO A 325 -5.97 -6.54 14.41
N LEU A 326 -5.66 -5.24 14.31
CA LEU A 326 -6.67 -4.18 14.36
C LEU A 326 -7.46 -4.10 13.04
N PHE A 327 -6.81 -4.35 11.90
CA PHE A 327 -7.49 -4.50 10.62
C PHE A 327 -8.50 -5.65 10.64
N LYS A 328 -8.10 -6.85 11.09
CA LYS A 328 -8.99 -8.01 11.29
C LYS A 328 -10.18 -7.65 12.18
N LEU A 329 -9.93 -7.03 13.34
CA LEU A 329 -10.96 -6.60 14.29
C LEU A 329 -11.93 -5.53 13.74
N ALA A 330 -11.45 -4.63 12.87
CA ALA A 330 -12.26 -3.54 12.30
C ALA A 330 -13.02 -3.91 11.01
N THR A 331 -12.69 -5.04 10.38
CA THR A 331 -13.23 -5.47 9.08
C THR A 331 -13.92 -6.83 9.09
N GLU A 332 -13.79 -7.60 10.19
CA GLU A 332 -14.21 -9.00 10.29
C GLU A 332 -13.49 -9.92 9.27
N TYR A 333 -12.30 -9.53 8.81
CA TYR A 333 -11.54 -10.26 7.79
C TYR A 333 -11.14 -11.67 8.28
N PRO A 334 -11.59 -12.76 7.60
CA PRO A 334 -11.42 -14.13 8.08
C PRO A 334 -10.10 -14.79 7.65
N GLY A 335 -9.35 -14.19 6.72
CA GLY A 335 -8.09 -14.74 6.19
C GLY A 335 -6.87 -14.35 7.01
N ASP A 336 -5.70 -14.85 6.60
CA ASP A 336 -4.44 -14.47 7.27
C ASP A 336 -3.86 -13.16 6.70
N ALA A 337 -4.25 -12.04 7.31
CA ALA A 337 -3.74 -10.70 6.96
C ALA A 337 -2.25 -10.56 7.25
N GLU A 338 -1.75 -11.21 8.31
CA GLU A 338 -0.35 -11.24 8.70
C GLU A 338 0.49 -11.97 7.63
N GLY A 339 0.13 -13.21 7.26
CA GLY A 339 0.79 -13.96 6.19
C GLY A 339 0.77 -13.23 4.83
N LEU A 340 -0.35 -12.61 4.46
CA LEU A 340 -0.46 -11.81 3.23
C LEU A 340 0.53 -10.62 3.20
N VAL A 341 0.84 -10.03 4.36
CA VAL A 341 1.86 -8.96 4.46
C VAL A 341 3.28 -9.53 4.40
N ASP A 342 3.52 -10.75 4.89
CA ASP A 342 4.81 -11.42 4.75
C ASP A 342 5.10 -11.75 3.28
N ASP A 343 4.16 -12.38 2.57
CA ASP A 343 4.30 -12.74 1.15
C ASP A 343 4.56 -11.51 0.27
N TRP A 344 3.82 -10.42 0.53
CA TRP A 344 4.02 -9.15 -0.17
C TRP A 344 5.37 -8.50 0.19
N GLY A 345 5.81 -8.62 1.45
CA GLY A 345 7.14 -8.21 1.90
C GLY A 345 8.28 -8.96 1.20
N VAL A 346 8.14 -10.28 1.01
CA VAL A 346 9.09 -11.10 0.24
C VAL A 346 9.16 -10.63 -1.21
N GLY A 347 8.02 -10.53 -1.91
CA GLY A 347 7.99 -10.09 -3.31
C GLY A 347 8.60 -8.70 -3.51
N PHE A 348 8.24 -7.75 -2.66
CA PHE A 348 8.71 -6.37 -2.72
C PHE A 348 10.23 -6.23 -2.43
N VAL A 349 10.78 -7.03 -1.52
CA VAL A 349 12.23 -6.98 -1.19
C VAL A 349 13.08 -7.72 -2.23
N ASN A 350 12.52 -8.72 -2.91
CA ASN A 350 13.16 -9.32 -4.09
C ASN A 350 13.28 -8.30 -5.24
N GLU A 351 12.26 -7.45 -5.44
CA GLU A 351 12.25 -6.34 -6.40
C GLU A 351 13.30 -5.23 -6.07
N LEU A 352 13.83 -5.21 -4.84
CA LEU A 352 14.97 -4.38 -4.44
C LEU A 352 16.33 -5.00 -4.79
N ASN A 353 16.38 -6.12 -5.52
CA ASN A 353 17.62 -6.70 -6.04
C ASN A 353 17.70 -6.62 -7.58
N TYR A 354 18.39 -5.61 -8.09
CA TYR A 354 18.60 -5.43 -9.52
C TYR A 354 19.51 -6.48 -10.17
N GLU A 355 20.24 -7.29 -9.40
CA GLU A 355 20.97 -8.46 -9.93
C GLU A 355 20.00 -9.58 -10.36
N GLU A 356 18.89 -9.79 -9.63
CA GLU A 356 17.87 -10.76 -10.02
C GLU A 356 17.08 -10.28 -11.24
N GLU A 357 16.78 -8.98 -11.34
CA GLU A 357 16.20 -8.36 -12.54
C GLU A 357 17.08 -8.61 -13.77
N ALA A 358 18.39 -8.37 -13.65
CA ALA A 358 19.37 -8.66 -14.70
C ALA A 358 19.39 -10.14 -15.11
N LEU A 359 19.44 -11.05 -14.13
CA LEU A 359 19.44 -12.50 -14.38
C LEU A 359 18.13 -12.98 -15.02
N ASN A 360 16.99 -12.38 -14.67
CA ASN A 360 15.69 -12.70 -15.25
C ASN A 360 15.58 -12.23 -16.71
N GLY A 361 15.99 -10.99 -17.03
CA GLY A 361 16.03 -10.50 -18.41
C GLY A 361 17.00 -11.30 -19.30
N GLY A 362 18.17 -11.68 -18.75
CA GLY A 362 19.12 -12.58 -19.41
C GLY A 362 18.53 -13.97 -19.67
N PHE A 363 17.89 -14.58 -18.66
CA PHE A 363 17.20 -15.87 -18.80
C PHE A 363 16.10 -15.80 -19.86
N PHE A 364 15.28 -14.75 -19.89
CA PHE A 364 14.24 -14.58 -20.91
C PHE A 364 14.84 -14.56 -22.31
N ASN A 365 15.88 -13.76 -22.53
CA ASN A 365 16.58 -13.72 -23.81
C ASN A 365 17.13 -15.09 -24.24
N ASP A 366 17.65 -15.90 -23.33
CA ASP A 366 18.16 -17.24 -23.65
C ASP A 366 17.09 -18.34 -23.71
N ALA A 367 15.91 -18.12 -23.14
CA ALA A 367 14.75 -18.97 -23.31
C ALA A 367 14.06 -18.68 -24.65
N ILE A 368 13.74 -17.41 -24.93
CA ILE A 368 12.96 -17.00 -26.11
C ILE A 368 13.69 -17.33 -27.43
N LYS A 369 15.03 -17.28 -27.45
CA LYS A 369 15.89 -17.72 -28.56
C LYS A 369 15.60 -19.14 -29.07
N LYS A 370 15.04 -20.01 -28.23
CA LYS A 370 14.72 -21.42 -28.53
C LYS A 370 13.31 -21.60 -29.10
N THR A 371 12.51 -20.54 -29.16
CA THR A 371 11.09 -20.55 -29.54
C THR A 371 10.87 -19.87 -30.91
N PRO A 372 9.68 -20.00 -31.52
CA PRO A 372 9.34 -19.24 -32.74
C PRO A 372 9.37 -17.71 -32.58
N LEU A 373 9.37 -17.19 -31.34
CA LEU A 373 9.30 -15.76 -31.02
C LEU A 373 10.67 -15.06 -31.00
N ARG A 374 11.78 -15.80 -31.09
CA ARG A 374 13.17 -15.34 -30.94
C ARG A 374 13.56 -14.07 -31.72
N ASP A 375 12.93 -13.84 -32.88
CA ASP A 375 13.28 -12.76 -33.80
C ASP A 375 12.40 -11.52 -33.60
N VAL A 376 11.30 -11.61 -32.83
CA VAL A 376 10.26 -10.58 -32.68
C VAL A 376 10.06 -10.04 -31.26
N VAL A 377 10.56 -10.73 -30.22
CA VAL A 377 10.49 -10.25 -28.82
C VAL A 377 11.77 -10.51 -28.04
N PHE A 378 12.17 -9.54 -27.21
CA PHE A 378 13.42 -9.57 -26.44
C PHE A 378 13.34 -8.71 -25.15
N ALA A 379 14.33 -8.86 -24.27
CA ALA A 379 14.62 -7.97 -23.16
C ALA A 379 15.91 -7.16 -23.45
N PRO A 380 16.08 -5.94 -22.91
CA PRO A 380 17.33 -5.17 -23.05
C PRO A 380 18.56 -5.98 -22.63
N GLU A 381 19.67 -5.84 -23.35
CA GLU A 381 20.93 -6.50 -22.94
C GLU A 381 21.49 -5.81 -21.70
N VAL A 382 21.79 -6.59 -20.65
CA VAL A 382 22.43 -6.10 -19.43
C VAL A 382 23.93 -5.93 -19.66
N LEU A 383 24.52 -4.87 -19.08
CA LEU A 383 25.97 -4.70 -18.97
C LEU A 383 26.41 -5.10 -17.54
N PRO A 384 26.95 -6.32 -17.32
CA PRO A 384 27.17 -6.83 -15.96
C PRO A 384 28.24 -6.04 -15.19
N GLY A 385 29.32 -5.62 -15.87
CA GLY A 385 30.37 -4.79 -15.27
C GLY A 385 29.94 -3.35 -14.93
N LEU A 386 28.68 -2.99 -15.17
CA LEU A 386 28.05 -1.72 -14.78
C LEU A 386 26.74 -1.96 -14.03
N THR A 387 26.52 -3.18 -13.51
CA THR A 387 25.31 -3.60 -12.80
C THR A 387 25.67 -4.15 -11.43
N ASN A 388 24.90 -3.78 -10.41
CA ASN A 388 25.01 -4.24 -9.02
C ASN A 388 23.62 -4.10 -8.36
N ARG A 389 23.45 -4.58 -7.12
CA ARG A 389 22.16 -4.68 -6.41
C ARG A 389 21.25 -3.45 -6.49
N ARG A 390 21.80 -2.22 -6.49
CA ARG A 390 21.05 -0.95 -6.51
C ARG A 390 21.19 -0.15 -7.81
N VAL A 391 21.92 -0.66 -8.80
CA VAL A 391 22.12 -0.03 -10.13
C VAL A 391 22.05 -1.08 -11.23
N LEU A 392 21.04 -0.99 -12.10
CA LEU A 392 20.95 -1.81 -13.31
C LEU A 392 21.33 -0.99 -14.53
N THR A 393 22.33 -1.46 -15.29
CA THR A 393 22.70 -0.87 -16.58
C THR A 393 22.33 -1.82 -17.71
N THR A 394 21.45 -1.37 -18.61
CA THR A 394 21.10 -2.07 -19.84
C THR A 394 21.39 -1.22 -21.07
N GLU A 395 21.48 -1.83 -22.25
CA GLU A 395 21.52 -1.09 -23.51
C GLU A 395 20.28 -0.23 -23.71
N TRP A 396 20.48 0.95 -24.31
CA TRP A 396 19.40 1.86 -24.66
C TRP A 396 18.61 1.33 -25.87
N VAL A 397 17.37 0.88 -25.63
CA VAL A 397 16.44 0.49 -26.68
C VAL A 397 15.58 1.70 -27.09
N GLU A 398 15.74 2.19 -28.32
CA GLU A 398 14.82 3.18 -28.90
C GLU A 398 13.45 2.55 -29.22
N GLY A 399 12.37 3.29 -29.01
CA GLY A 399 11.02 2.83 -29.35
C GLY A 399 9.90 3.68 -28.73
N ASP A 400 8.66 3.36 -29.13
CA ASP A 400 7.44 3.92 -28.56
C ASP A 400 6.86 2.97 -27.50
N ARG A 401 6.28 3.48 -26.42
CA ARG A 401 5.44 2.64 -25.55
C ARG A 401 4.24 2.11 -26.32
N LEU A 402 3.96 0.82 -26.20
CA LEU A 402 2.91 0.13 -26.96
C LEU A 402 1.52 0.75 -26.73
N GLU A 403 1.26 1.24 -25.52
CA GLU A 403 0.02 1.96 -25.15
C GLU A 403 -0.19 3.31 -25.87
N ARG A 404 0.88 3.93 -26.39
CA ARG A 404 0.86 5.28 -27.01
C ARG A 404 1.08 5.24 -28.52
N SER A 405 1.59 4.13 -29.04
CA SER A 405 1.85 3.98 -30.47
C SER A 405 0.54 3.80 -31.24
N SER A 406 0.39 4.56 -32.32
CA SER A 406 -0.74 4.44 -33.27
C SER A 406 -0.37 3.62 -34.51
N ALA A 407 0.75 2.90 -34.47
CA ALA A 407 1.25 2.11 -35.59
C ALA A 407 0.37 0.88 -35.88
N ALA A 408 0.24 0.52 -37.17
CA ALA A 408 -0.68 -0.54 -37.62
C ALA A 408 -0.32 -1.96 -37.12
N ASP A 409 0.92 -2.17 -36.70
CA ASP A 409 1.45 -3.44 -36.17
C ASP A 409 1.21 -3.63 -34.66
N VAL A 410 0.71 -2.61 -33.94
CA VAL A 410 0.45 -2.68 -32.48
C VAL A 410 -0.47 -3.86 -32.11
N SER A 411 -1.49 -4.17 -32.92
CA SER A 411 -2.35 -5.34 -32.69
C SER A 411 -1.62 -6.69 -32.84
N GLY A 412 -0.64 -6.76 -33.75
CA GLY A 412 0.25 -7.92 -33.89
C GLY A 412 1.23 -8.02 -32.72
N LEU A 413 1.77 -6.89 -32.27
CA LEU A 413 2.65 -6.81 -31.10
C LEU A 413 1.94 -7.19 -29.79
N CYS A 414 0.66 -6.84 -29.62
CA CYS A 414 -0.17 -7.35 -28.51
C CYS A 414 -0.34 -8.88 -28.57
N SER A 415 -0.46 -9.45 -29.78
CA SER A 415 -0.53 -10.91 -29.96
C SER A 415 0.82 -11.58 -29.67
N ILE A 416 1.93 -10.96 -30.06
CA ILE A 416 3.30 -11.41 -29.73
C ILE A 416 3.53 -11.33 -28.22
N ALA A 417 3.09 -10.26 -27.55
CA ALA A 417 3.11 -10.15 -26.09
C ALA A 417 2.34 -11.32 -25.44
N MET A 418 1.07 -11.52 -25.80
CA MET A 418 0.24 -12.61 -25.26
C MET A 418 0.90 -13.98 -25.45
N ASN A 419 1.40 -14.28 -26.65
CA ASN A 419 2.14 -15.51 -26.93
C ASN A 419 3.42 -15.63 -26.08
N SER A 420 4.11 -14.52 -25.80
CA SER A 420 5.30 -14.50 -24.93
C SER A 420 4.96 -14.84 -23.48
N TYR A 421 3.86 -14.29 -22.93
CA TYR A 421 3.39 -14.63 -21.58
C TYR A 421 2.92 -16.09 -21.49
N LEU A 422 2.22 -16.61 -22.51
CA LEU A 422 1.85 -18.04 -22.57
C LEU A 422 3.08 -18.95 -22.66
N THR A 423 4.06 -18.61 -23.49
CA THR A 423 5.35 -19.31 -23.61
C THR A 423 6.10 -19.32 -22.27
N MET A 424 6.15 -18.17 -21.58
CA MET A 424 6.77 -18.05 -20.26
C MET A 424 6.06 -18.90 -19.19
N MET A 425 4.73 -18.92 -19.20
CA MET A 425 3.91 -19.68 -18.25
C MET A 425 4.00 -21.20 -18.47
N LEU A 426 3.86 -21.65 -19.72
CA LEU A 426 3.66 -23.06 -20.07
C LEU A 426 4.96 -23.78 -20.45
N GLU A 427 5.86 -23.12 -21.19
CA GLU A 427 7.11 -23.75 -21.68
C GLU A 427 8.30 -23.46 -20.76
N THR A 428 8.63 -22.19 -20.52
CA THR A 428 9.88 -21.82 -19.82
C THR A 428 9.81 -22.00 -18.31
N GLY A 429 8.63 -21.82 -17.72
CA GLY A 429 8.42 -21.86 -16.27
C GLY A 429 8.98 -20.67 -15.48
N LYS A 430 9.42 -19.60 -16.15
CA LYS A 430 9.62 -18.29 -15.50
C LYS A 430 8.63 -17.29 -16.12
N LEU A 431 7.59 -16.96 -15.36
CA LEU A 431 6.53 -16.04 -15.76
C LEU A 431 6.85 -14.63 -15.30
N HIS A 432 6.86 -13.68 -16.25
CA HIS A 432 6.79 -12.25 -15.94
C HIS A 432 5.41 -11.91 -15.38
N CYS A 433 5.36 -11.18 -14.26
CA CYS A 433 4.15 -10.95 -13.48
C CYS A 433 3.64 -9.50 -13.51
N ASP A 434 4.25 -8.61 -14.30
CA ASP A 434 3.82 -7.22 -14.46
C ASP A 434 3.57 -6.84 -15.94
N PRO A 435 2.45 -7.32 -16.54
CA PRO A 435 2.06 -7.01 -17.92
C PRO A 435 1.58 -5.56 -18.12
N HIS A 436 2.06 -4.61 -17.30
CA HIS A 436 1.73 -3.20 -17.40
C HIS A 436 2.15 -2.63 -18.79
N PRO A 437 1.25 -1.97 -19.54
CA PRO A 437 1.53 -1.49 -20.89
C PRO A 437 2.71 -0.51 -21.01
N GLY A 438 3.06 0.20 -19.92
CA GLY A 438 4.25 1.06 -19.87
C GLY A 438 5.59 0.31 -19.92
N ASN A 439 5.60 -1.00 -19.63
CA ASN A 439 6.78 -1.87 -19.70
C ASN A 439 6.99 -2.47 -21.11
N LEU A 440 6.00 -2.31 -22.00
CA LEU A 440 6.00 -2.86 -23.37
C LEU A 440 6.39 -1.77 -24.37
N LEU A 441 7.53 -1.96 -25.03
CA LEU A 441 8.11 -1.00 -25.97
C LEU A 441 8.10 -1.58 -27.39
N ARG A 442 7.59 -0.82 -28.36
CA ARG A 442 7.67 -1.10 -29.80
C ARG A 442 8.93 -0.46 -30.36
N THR A 443 9.87 -1.25 -30.88
CA THR A 443 11.07 -0.72 -31.53
C THR A 443 10.77 -0.22 -32.97
N PRO A 444 11.62 0.64 -33.57
CA PRO A 444 11.46 1.09 -34.95
C PRO A 444 11.36 -0.05 -35.99
N GLU A 445 12.01 -1.19 -35.71
CA GLU A 445 12.04 -2.39 -36.56
C GLU A 445 10.77 -3.25 -36.45
N GLY A 446 9.78 -2.83 -35.64
CA GLY A 446 8.55 -3.60 -35.41
C GLY A 446 8.73 -4.79 -34.48
N LYS A 447 9.71 -4.74 -33.56
CA LYS A 447 9.87 -5.75 -32.49
C LYS A 447 9.24 -5.28 -31.19
N LEU A 448 8.92 -6.24 -30.33
CA LEU A 448 8.52 -6.00 -28.94
C LEU A 448 9.75 -6.10 -28.02
N CYS A 449 9.97 -5.08 -27.21
CA CYS A 449 10.93 -5.09 -26.11
C CYS A 449 10.15 -5.03 -24.78
N ILE A 450 10.47 -5.91 -23.84
CA ILE A 450 9.90 -5.93 -22.48
C ILE A 450 10.98 -5.39 -21.53
N LEU A 451 10.70 -4.27 -20.85
CA LEU A 451 11.73 -3.45 -20.20
C LEU A 451 12.08 -3.87 -18.76
N ASP A 452 11.11 -3.85 -17.85
CA ASP A 452 11.34 -4.18 -16.43
C ASP A 452 11.27 -5.70 -16.22
N TRP A 453 12.18 -6.26 -15.43
CA TRP A 453 12.23 -7.72 -15.12
C TRP A 453 12.29 -8.00 -13.60
N GLY A 454 11.93 -7.01 -12.76
CA GLY A 454 11.94 -7.13 -11.30
C GLY A 454 10.82 -8.00 -10.72
N LEU A 455 9.72 -8.19 -11.47
CA LEU A 455 8.59 -9.04 -11.08
C LEU A 455 8.50 -10.29 -11.95
N VAL A 456 9.23 -11.33 -11.58
CA VAL A 456 9.24 -12.64 -12.27
C VAL A 456 9.08 -13.77 -11.25
N GLN A 457 8.08 -14.63 -11.47
CA GLN A 457 7.83 -15.81 -10.66
C GLN A 457 8.31 -17.08 -11.38
N THR A 458 8.97 -17.97 -10.64
CA THR A 458 9.24 -19.34 -11.14
C THR A 458 8.05 -20.23 -10.82
N LEU A 459 7.55 -20.95 -11.83
CA LEU A 459 6.42 -21.88 -11.75
C LEU A 459 6.96 -23.32 -11.68
N PRO A 460 6.66 -24.10 -10.63
CA PRO A 460 7.00 -25.52 -10.57
C PRO A 460 6.42 -26.31 -11.75
N SER A 461 7.11 -27.38 -12.18
CA SER A 461 6.66 -28.28 -13.25
C SER A 461 5.19 -28.66 -13.09
N ASP A 462 4.87 -29.20 -11.93
CA ASP A 462 3.61 -29.83 -11.58
C ASP A 462 2.45 -28.81 -11.60
N LEU A 463 2.75 -27.54 -11.30
CA LEU A 463 1.79 -26.43 -11.40
C LEU A 463 1.52 -26.04 -12.85
N ARG A 464 2.55 -26.00 -13.71
CA ARG A 464 2.38 -25.74 -15.15
C ARG A 464 1.62 -26.88 -15.82
N ASP A 465 1.95 -28.12 -15.46
CA ASP A 465 1.28 -29.32 -15.98
C ASP A 465 -0.20 -29.32 -15.54
N SER A 466 -0.50 -28.93 -14.29
CA SER A 466 -1.87 -28.69 -13.82
C SER A 466 -2.59 -27.56 -14.58
N PHE A 467 -1.89 -26.48 -14.95
CA PHE A 467 -2.45 -25.43 -15.82
C PHE A 467 -2.74 -25.94 -17.24
N ILE A 468 -1.88 -26.80 -17.80
CA ILE A 468 -2.08 -27.43 -19.12
C ILE A 468 -3.27 -28.39 -19.08
N GLU A 469 -3.37 -29.25 -18.05
CA GLU A 469 -4.53 -30.12 -17.82
C GLU A 469 -5.82 -29.31 -17.71
N HIS A 470 -5.81 -28.23 -16.92
CA HIS A 470 -6.97 -27.36 -16.74
C HIS A 470 -7.42 -26.70 -18.05
N ILE A 471 -6.49 -26.12 -18.82
CA ILE A 471 -6.78 -25.54 -20.13
C ILE A 471 -7.32 -26.61 -21.10
N ALA A 472 -6.78 -27.83 -21.05
CA ALA A 472 -7.26 -28.95 -21.85
C ALA A 472 -8.68 -29.38 -21.46
N HIS A 473 -9.01 -29.48 -20.16
CA HIS A 473 -10.34 -29.80 -19.66
C HIS A 473 -11.37 -28.72 -20.06
N LEU A 474 -11.02 -27.44 -19.92
CA LEU A 474 -11.87 -26.32 -20.37
C LEU A 474 -12.11 -26.36 -21.89
N THR A 475 -11.06 -26.60 -22.69
CA THR A 475 -11.15 -26.67 -24.15
C THR A 475 -11.96 -27.89 -24.62
N ALA A 476 -11.84 -29.02 -23.93
CA ALA A 476 -12.62 -30.24 -24.16
C ALA A 476 -14.06 -30.16 -23.61
N LYS A 477 -14.39 -29.11 -22.85
CA LYS A 477 -15.64 -28.92 -22.11
C LYS A 477 -15.92 -30.01 -21.05
N ASP A 478 -14.86 -30.60 -20.51
CA ASP A 478 -14.93 -31.55 -19.37
C ASP A 478 -14.99 -30.78 -18.04
N TYR A 479 -16.04 -29.97 -17.89
CA TYR A 479 -16.24 -29.10 -16.72
C TYR A 479 -16.40 -29.87 -15.40
N ALA A 480 -16.60 -31.19 -15.46
CA ALA A 480 -16.64 -32.06 -14.29
C ALA A 480 -15.29 -32.17 -13.57
N ARG A 481 -14.16 -31.94 -14.27
CA ARG A 481 -12.81 -31.99 -13.70
C ARG A 481 -12.30 -30.68 -13.14
N VAL A 482 -12.92 -29.56 -13.53
CA VAL A 482 -12.52 -28.20 -13.11
C VAL A 482 -12.38 -28.06 -11.58
N PRO A 483 -13.23 -28.64 -10.73
CA PRO A 483 -13.01 -28.62 -9.27
C PRO A 483 -11.67 -29.27 -8.85
N SER A 484 -11.32 -30.43 -9.41
CA SER A 484 -10.05 -31.12 -9.14
C SER A 484 -8.85 -30.29 -9.62
N ASP A 485 -8.97 -29.63 -10.78
CA ASP A 485 -7.93 -28.74 -11.31
C ASP A 485 -7.72 -27.53 -10.38
N LEU A 486 -8.79 -26.91 -9.89
CA LEU A 486 -8.73 -25.77 -8.99
C LEU A 486 -8.11 -26.12 -7.61
N VAL A 487 -8.20 -27.38 -7.17
CA VAL A 487 -7.42 -27.88 -6.02
C VAL A 487 -5.94 -28.02 -6.36
N LYS A 488 -5.58 -28.68 -7.46
CA LYS A 488 -4.16 -28.81 -7.91
C LYS A 488 -3.48 -27.45 -8.09
N LEU A 489 -4.22 -26.48 -8.61
CA LEU A 489 -3.76 -25.10 -8.85
C LEU A 489 -3.70 -24.25 -7.57
N GLY A 490 -4.09 -24.78 -6.41
CA GLY A 490 -4.02 -24.10 -5.11
C GLY A 490 -5.10 -23.02 -4.89
N PHE A 491 -6.06 -22.85 -5.79
CA PHE A 491 -7.21 -21.95 -5.59
C PHE A 491 -8.20 -22.47 -4.54
N VAL A 492 -8.11 -23.75 -4.20
CA VAL A 492 -9.05 -24.48 -3.35
C VAL A 492 -8.26 -25.38 -2.40
N PRO A 493 -8.50 -25.34 -1.07
CA PRO A 493 -7.82 -26.23 -0.15
C PRO A 493 -8.12 -27.71 -0.43
N GLU A 494 -7.12 -28.57 -0.20
CA GLU A 494 -7.29 -30.03 -0.30
C GLU A 494 -8.49 -30.52 0.53
N GLY A 495 -9.24 -31.48 -0.02
CA GLY A 495 -10.46 -32.01 0.60
C GLY A 495 -11.70 -31.12 0.49
N LYS A 496 -11.62 -29.90 -0.07
CA LYS A 496 -12.78 -29.01 -0.31
C LYS A 496 -13.33 -29.03 -1.74
N GLU A 497 -12.81 -29.88 -2.63
CA GLU A 497 -13.39 -30.11 -3.97
C GLU A 497 -14.90 -30.40 -3.91
N ASP A 498 -15.26 -31.24 -2.94
CA ASP A 498 -16.62 -31.68 -2.62
C ASP A 498 -17.53 -30.53 -2.14
N GLU A 499 -16.98 -29.39 -1.69
CA GLU A 499 -17.76 -28.19 -1.36
C GLU A 499 -18.07 -27.37 -2.62
N ILE A 500 -17.13 -27.28 -3.57
CA ILE A 500 -17.34 -26.57 -4.85
C ILE A 500 -18.36 -27.30 -5.71
N LEU A 501 -18.31 -28.63 -5.77
CA LEU A 501 -19.31 -29.47 -6.43
C LEU A 501 -20.73 -29.32 -5.83
N LYS A 502 -20.85 -28.79 -4.60
CA LYS A 502 -22.12 -28.50 -3.92
C LYS A 502 -22.55 -27.03 -4.05
N THR A 503 -21.85 -26.24 -4.85
CA THR A 503 -22.20 -24.85 -5.18
C THR A 503 -22.45 -24.69 -6.67
N ASP A 504 -23.22 -23.67 -7.03
CA ASP A 504 -23.45 -23.22 -8.40
C ASP A 504 -22.15 -22.82 -9.15
N ALA A 505 -20.98 -22.83 -8.50
CA ALA A 505 -19.70 -22.45 -9.09
C ALA A 505 -19.38 -23.22 -10.38
N VAL A 506 -19.68 -24.52 -10.43
CA VAL A 506 -19.44 -25.32 -11.66
C VAL A 506 -20.38 -24.89 -12.80
N GLU A 507 -21.64 -24.58 -12.51
CA GLU A 507 -22.60 -24.05 -13.50
C GLU A 507 -22.23 -22.63 -13.95
N VAL A 508 -21.80 -21.77 -13.03
CA VAL A 508 -21.35 -20.40 -13.31
C VAL A 508 -20.08 -20.41 -14.16
N LEU A 509 -19.08 -21.22 -13.80
CA LEU A 509 -17.85 -21.40 -14.61
C LEU A 509 -18.19 -21.97 -15.98
N THR A 510 -19.01 -23.02 -16.07
CA THR A 510 -19.50 -23.58 -17.34
C THR A 510 -20.18 -22.52 -18.20
N SER A 511 -21.02 -21.67 -17.61
CA SER A 511 -21.74 -20.59 -18.29
C SER A 511 -20.80 -19.50 -18.79
N VAL A 512 -19.78 -19.11 -18.01
CA VAL A 512 -18.75 -18.14 -18.42
C VAL A 512 -17.86 -18.71 -19.53
N TYR A 513 -17.33 -19.92 -19.37
CA TYR A 513 -16.49 -20.60 -20.36
C TYR A 513 -17.26 -21.10 -21.60
N THR A 514 -18.58 -20.92 -21.66
CA THR A 514 -19.40 -21.15 -22.87
C THR A 514 -19.78 -19.82 -23.56
N GLN A 515 -19.51 -18.68 -22.94
CA GLN A 515 -19.71 -17.33 -23.49
C GLN A 515 -18.40 -16.67 -23.99
N LEU A 516 -17.26 -17.28 -23.67
CA LEU A 516 -15.93 -17.00 -24.23
C LEU A 516 -15.68 -17.86 -25.48
#